data_AF-A0A7T0BUG8-F1
#
_entry.id   AF-A0A7T0BUG8-F1
#
_cell.length_a   1.000
_cell.length_b   1.000
_cell.length_c   1.000
_cell.angle_alpha   90.00
_cell.angle_beta   90.00
_cell.angle_gamma   90.00
#
_symmetry.space_group_name_H-M   'P 1'
#
loop_
_entity.id
_entity.type
_entity.pdbx_description
1 polymer ?
#
loop_
_entity_poly.entity_id
_entity_poly.type
_entity_poly.pdbx_seq_one_letter_code
_entity_poly.pdbx_strand_id
1 'polypeptide(L)' 'MLYEVRIKEPNGSLKKVLPSQSLSKNFWQNFNDSENRISLISTGQKSVPKWVKKNLDLLYPETFEINYY' A
#
# COMPACT_ATOMS: atom_id res chain seq x y z
N MET A 1 2.04 12.75 9.23
CA MET A 1 1.00 13.80 9.39
C MET A 1 0.96 14.63 8.12
N LEU A 2 -0.22 14.92 7.59
CA LEU A 2 -0.38 15.85 6.46
C LEU A 2 -0.44 17.28 6.98
N TYR A 3 0.15 18.23 6.27
CA TYR A 3 0.15 19.64 6.66
C TYR A 3 -1.02 20.41 6.03
N GLU A 4 -1.40 21.53 6.63
CA GLU A 4 -2.37 22.45 6.05
C GLU A 4 -1.87 22.96 4.69
N VAL A 5 -2.76 22.96 3.69
CA VAL A 5 -2.44 23.46 2.35
C VAL A 5 -3.27 24.71 2.06
N ARG A 6 -2.60 25.77 1.61
CA ARG A 6 -3.24 27.03 1.22
C ARG A 6 -3.19 27.17 -0.29
N ILE A 7 -4.37 27.24 -0.89
CA ILE A 7 -4.53 27.47 -2.33
C ILE A 7 -4.69 28.97 -2.54
N LYS A 8 -3.80 29.54 -3.34
CA LYS A 8 -3.86 30.95 -3.73
C LYS A 8 -4.40 31.08 -5.15
N GLU A 9 -5.05 32.19 -5.41
CA GLU A 9 -5.40 32.62 -6.76
C GLU A 9 -4.19 33.22 -7.49
N PRO A 10 -4.24 33.37 -8.82
CA PRO A 10 -3.16 33.99 -9.59
C PRO A 10 -2.84 35.43 -9.15
N ASN A 11 -3.82 36.14 -8.58
CA ASN A 11 -3.66 37.48 -8.00
C ASN A 11 -2.99 37.47 -6.61
N GLY A 12 -2.59 36.30 -6.10
CA GLY A 12 -1.96 36.13 -4.78
C GLY A 12 -2.92 36.08 -3.60
N SER A 13 -4.22 36.30 -3.81
CA SER A 13 -5.24 36.21 -2.77
C SER A 13 -5.47 34.76 -2.33
N LEU A 14 -5.90 34.58 -1.08
CA LEU A 14 -6.16 33.27 -0.52
C LEU A 14 -7.51 32.75 -1.01
N LYS A 15 -7.49 31.71 -1.84
CA LYS A 15 -8.70 31.07 -2.37
C LYS A 15 -9.32 30.13 -1.35
N LYS A 16 -8.49 29.27 -0.75
CA LYS A 16 -8.95 28.18 0.12
C LYS A 16 -7.85 27.72 1.04
N VAL A 17 -8.23 27.36 2.25
CA VAL A 17 -7.37 26.64 3.20
C VAL A 17 -7.93 25.23 3.35
N LEU A 18 -7.08 24.24 3.14
CA LEU A 18 -7.39 22.84 3.36
C LEU A 18 -6.74 22.41 4.67
N PRO A 19 -7.53 22.21 5.75
CA PRO A 19 -6.98 21.82 7.04
C PRO A 19 -6.40 20.42 6.98
N SER A 20 -5.35 20.19 7.76
CA SER A 20 -4.64 18.91 7.90
C SER A 20 -5.60 17.73 8.14
N GLN A 21 -6.61 17.92 8.99
CA GLN A 21 -7.55 16.87 9.37
C GLN A 21 -8.41 16.39 8.18
N SER A 22 -8.89 17.31 7.35
CA SER A 22 -9.66 16.97 6.14
C SER A 22 -8.80 16.28 5.09
N LEU A 23 -7.54 16.71 4.95
CA LEU A 23 -6.57 16.05 4.06
C LEU A 23 -6.28 14.62 4.53
N SER A 24 -6.06 14.44 5.83
CA SER A 24 -5.81 13.13 6.43
C SER A 24 -6.98 12.18 6.20
N LYS A 25 -8.21 12.64 6.46
CA LYS A 25 -9.42 11.85 6.23
C LYS A 25 -9.53 11.40 4.77
N ASN A 26 -9.40 12.33 3.82
CA ASN A 26 -9.51 12.02 2.40
C ASN A 26 -8.38 11.08 1.92
N PHE A 27 -7.16 11.29 2.42
CA PHE A 27 -6.02 10.45 2.08
C PHE A 27 -6.25 9.00 2.51
N TRP A 28 -6.62 8.77 3.78
CA TRP A 28 -6.84 7.42 4.30
C TRP A 28 -8.05 6.73 3.69
N GLN A 29 -9.10 7.49 3.36
CA GLN A 29 -10.25 6.94 2.63
C GLN A 29 -9.83 6.44 1.24
N ASN A 30 -9.12 7.26 0.47
CA ASN A 30 -8.64 6.87 -0.85
C ASN A 30 -7.64 5.71 -0.79
N PHE A 31 -6.76 5.72 0.21
CA PHE A 31 -5.83 4.63 0.47
C PHE A 31 -6.57 3.31 0.69
N ASN A 32 -7.52 3.27 1.65
CA ASN A 32 -8.31 2.08 1.94
C ASN A 32 -9.12 1.61 0.72
N ASP A 33 -9.72 2.52 -0.03
CA ASP A 33 -10.49 2.18 -1.23
C ASP A 33 -9.57 1.57 -2.31
N SER A 34 -8.37 2.12 -2.50
CA SER A 34 -7.38 1.57 -3.43
C SER A 34 -6.83 0.22 -2.99
N GLU A 35 -6.54 0.06 -1.70
CA GLU A 35 -6.05 -1.19 -1.13
C GLU A 35 -7.11 -2.28 -1.22
N ASN A 36 -8.38 -1.96 -0.92
CA ASN A 36 -9.50 -2.90 -1.09
C ASN A 36 -9.69 -3.33 -2.55
N ARG A 37 -9.49 -2.42 -3.51
CA ARG A 37 -9.53 -2.77 -4.94
C ARG A 37 -8.37 -3.67 -5.34
N ILE A 38 -7.17 -3.41 -4.83
CA ILE A 38 -5.98 -4.24 -5.09
C ILE A 38 -6.14 -5.61 -4.42
N SER A 39 -6.65 -5.67 -3.20
CA SER A 39 -6.85 -6.92 -2.46
C SER A 39 -7.87 -7.83 -3.14
N LEU A 40 -8.98 -7.28 -3.64
CA LEU A 40 -9.97 -7.99 -4.47
C LEU A 40 -9.38 -8.59 -5.76
N ILE A 41 -8.32 -7.99 -6.30
CA ILE A 41 -7.61 -8.51 -7.49
C ILE A 41 -6.53 -9.53 -7.08
N SER A 42 -5.93 -9.36 -5.89
CA SER A 42 -4.85 -10.20 -5.38
C SER A 42 -5.29 -11.56 -4.81
N THR A 43 -6.57 -11.73 -4.49
CA THR A 43 -7.14 -13.01 -4.00
C THR A 43 -7.09 -14.13 -5.04
N GLY A 44 -6.74 -13.81 -6.29
CA GLY A 44 -6.23 -14.78 -7.25
C GLY A 44 -4.79 -15.18 -6.95
N GLN A 45 -4.52 -15.82 -5.81
CA GLN A 45 -3.32 -16.65 -5.71
C GLN A 45 -3.43 -17.71 -6.83
N LYS A 46 -2.75 -17.47 -7.95
CA LYS A 46 -2.62 -18.46 -9.01
C LYS A 46 -2.05 -19.70 -8.35
N SER A 47 -2.82 -20.78 -8.34
CA SER A 47 -2.35 -22.09 -7.89
C SER A 47 -1.06 -22.40 -8.63
N VAL A 48 0.06 -22.32 -7.92
CA VAL A 48 1.37 -22.62 -8.50
C VAL A 48 1.36 -24.10 -8.84
N PRO A 49 1.64 -24.50 -10.09
CA PRO A 49 1.70 -25.91 -10.44
C PRO A 49 2.65 -26.65 -9.51
N LYS A 50 2.22 -27.82 -9.02
CA LYS A 50 2.96 -28.60 -8.00
C LYS A 50 4.43 -28.87 -8.38
N TRP A 51 4.73 -28.98 -9.68
CA TRP A 51 6.08 -29.19 -10.17
C TRP A 51 7.01 -27.97 -9.96
N VAL A 52 6.48 -26.75 -10.05
CA VAL A 52 7.23 -25.51 -9.82
C VAL A 52 7.62 -25.43 -8.35
N LYS A 53 6.66 -25.67 -7.44
CA LYS A 53 6.93 -25.72 -6.01
C LYS A 53 7.98 -26.79 -5.68
N LYS A 54 7.82 -28.01 -6.20
CA LYS A 54 8.77 -29.10 -5.99
C LYS A 54 10.19 -28.74 -6.44
N ASN A 55 10.35 -28.07 -7.57
CA ASN A 55 11.66 -27.65 -8.05
C ASN A 55 12.26 -26.54 -7.18
N LEU A 56 11.44 -25.60 -6.70
CA LEU A 56 11.91 -24.55 -5.79
C LEU A 56 12.31 -25.12 -4.43
N ASP A 57 11.54 -26.07 -3.88
CA ASP A 57 11.86 -26.74 -2.61
C ASP A 57 13.17 -27.55 -2.70
N LEU A 58 13.52 -28.05 -3.90
CA LEU A 58 14.81 -28.72 -4.16
C LEU A 58 15.98 -27.73 -4.29
N LEU A 59 15.74 -26.56 -4.88
CA LEU A 59 16.76 -25.52 -5.08
C LEU A 59 17.02 -24.70 -3.82
N TYR A 60 15.99 -24.51 -3.00
CA TYR A 60 16.01 -23.75 -1.75
C TYR A 60 15.42 -24.62 -0.63
N PRO A 61 16.10 -25.71 -0.24
CA PRO A 61 15.69 -26.47 0.93
C PRO A 61 15.67 -25.51 2.12
N GLU A 62 14.55 -25.45 2.84
CA GLU A 62 14.38 -24.52 3.94
C GLU A 62 15.50 -24.70 4.96
N THR A 63 16.52 -23.84 4.93
CA THR A 63 17.54 -23.77 5.98
C THR A 63 16.92 -23.05 7.18
N PHE A 64 16.00 -23.72 7.86
CA PHE A 64 15.54 -23.33 9.19
C PHE A 64 16.54 -23.82 10.24
N GLU A 65 17.72 -23.20 10.28
CA GLU A 65 18.49 -23.09 11.52
C GLU A 65 19.15 -21.72 11.56
N ILE A 66 18.36 -20.69 11.84
CA ILE A 66 18.91 -19.48 12.45
C ILE A 66 18.64 -19.61 13.95
N ASN A 67 19.52 -20.37 14.62
CA ASN A 67 19.65 -20.35 16.06
C ASN A 67 20.17 -18.97 16.47
N TYR A 68 19.29 -18.09 16.94
CA TYR A 68 19.71 -16.94 17.74
C TYR A 68 19.93 -17.44 19.18
N TYR A 69 21.18 -17.38 19.63
CA TYR A 69 21.59 -17.60 21.02
C TYR A 69 20.86 -16.66 21.99
#